data_AF-A0A7C5Y044-F1
#
_entry.id   AF-A0A7C5Y044-F1
#
_cell.length_a   1.000
_cell.length_b   1.000
_cell.length_c   1.000
_cell.angle_alpha   90.00
_cell.angle_beta   90.00
_cell.angle_gamma   90.00
#
_symmetry.space_group_name_H-M   'P 1'
#
loop_
_entity.id
_entity.type
_entity.pdbx_description
1 polymer ?
#
loop_
_entity_poly.entity_id
_entity_poly.type
_entity_poly.pdbx_seq_one_letter_code
_entity_poly.pdbx_strand_id
1 'polypeptide(L)'
;MSKELIYGIEMETSLFNNDKIKIRSDEASILKRIESLLNINKIVLIPEEVFISTLSSSNKMMILNLLSRGPLKASEIARSLKISRSLVYKYLRELEEKGFIEKINGLYHVASNVYIGYRLYERNNEIIIKMSSDKIAYIDEIYGIFFITIGKDLIPLCGECIIYESCNKILDEIVRRYKIKIDKDILPAYKISKIISENIRKNIRRYLSRGYIMLKR
;
A
#
# COMPACT_ATOMS: atom_id res chain seq x y z
N MET A 1 24.65 32.21 -4.05
CA MET A 1 23.87 31.42 -5.02
C MET A 1 23.12 30.35 -4.26
N SER A 2 21.81 30.53 -4.06
CA SER A 2 20.92 29.53 -3.48
C SER A 2 20.71 28.39 -4.49
N LYS A 3 21.15 27.18 -4.17
CA LYS A 3 20.77 25.97 -4.93
C LYS A 3 19.30 25.68 -4.60
N GLU A 4 18.39 25.95 -5.52
CA GLU A 4 17.03 25.43 -5.43
C GLU A 4 17.09 23.90 -5.59
N LEU A 5 16.71 23.17 -4.55
CA LEU A 5 16.48 21.73 -4.65
C LEU A 5 15.20 21.51 -5.44
N ILE A 6 15.35 21.02 -6.68
CA ILE A 6 14.24 20.56 -7.51
C ILE A 6 14.03 19.08 -7.19
N TYR A 7 12.81 18.72 -6.79
CA TYR A 7 12.44 17.34 -6.47
C TYR A 7 11.81 16.65 -7.69
N GLY A 8 12.36 15.50 -8.08
CA GLY A 8 11.78 14.59 -9.07
C GLY A 8 11.09 13.41 -8.38
N ILE A 9 10.00 12.89 -8.95
CA ILE A 9 9.39 11.63 -8.52
C ILE A 9 9.38 10.68 -9.71
N GLU A 10 10.04 9.54 -9.55
CA GLU A 10 10.06 8.45 -10.51
C GLU A 10 9.38 7.22 -9.89
N MET A 11 8.70 6.42 -10.70
CA MET A 11 8.19 5.11 -10.27
C MET A 11 9.00 4.03 -10.97
N GLU A 12 9.54 3.08 -10.21
CA GLU A 12 10.32 1.97 -10.76
C GLU A 12 9.46 1.15 -11.73
N THR A 13 9.98 0.94 -12.94
CA THR A 13 9.34 0.11 -13.98
C THR A 13 9.85 -1.33 -13.99
N SER A 14 10.86 -1.65 -13.18
CA SER A 14 11.64 -2.88 -13.29
C SER A 14 11.17 -3.97 -12.33
N LEU A 15 9.99 -4.53 -12.63
CA LEU A 15 9.71 -5.97 -12.50
C LEU A 15 8.95 -6.50 -13.74
N PHE A 16 8.61 -5.64 -14.69
CA PHE A 16 7.75 -5.97 -15.83
C PHE A 16 8.40 -5.64 -17.18
N ASN A 17 9.72 -5.91 -17.32
CA ASN A 17 10.30 -6.09 -18.65
C ASN A 17 9.75 -7.38 -19.26
N ASN A 18 8.48 -7.32 -19.71
CA ASN A 18 7.89 -8.02 -20.86
C ASN A 18 6.36 -7.84 -21.00
N ASP A 19 5.67 -7.16 -20.08
CA ASP A 19 4.22 -6.88 -20.22
C ASP A 19 3.96 -5.37 -20.36
N LYS A 20 4.03 -4.86 -21.58
CA LYS A 20 3.50 -3.53 -21.93
C LYS A 20 1.98 -3.56 -21.78
N ILE A 21 1.45 -3.12 -20.63
CA ILE A 21 0.02 -2.88 -20.47
C ILE A 21 -0.31 -1.56 -21.20
N LYS A 22 -0.85 -1.68 -22.42
CA LYS A 22 -1.30 -0.55 -23.23
C LYS A 22 -2.76 -0.25 -22.91
N ILE A 23 -3.01 0.77 -22.09
CA ILE A 23 -4.36 1.18 -21.69
C ILE A 23 -4.82 2.30 -22.63
N ARG A 24 -6.01 2.15 -23.23
CA ARG A 24 -6.62 3.11 -24.17
C ARG A 24 -7.46 4.15 -23.42
N SER A 25 -7.65 5.28 -24.08
CA SER A 25 -7.99 6.63 -23.59
C SER A 25 -9.48 6.90 -23.27
N ASP A 26 -10.26 5.90 -22.89
CA ASP A 26 -11.65 6.02 -22.41
C ASP A 26 -11.74 6.04 -20.86
N GLU A 27 -10.69 6.55 -20.21
CA GLU A 27 -10.26 6.22 -18.84
C GLU A 27 -11.03 6.89 -17.68
N ALA A 28 -11.81 7.97 -17.88
CA ALA A 28 -12.32 8.78 -16.75
C ALA A 28 -13.44 8.13 -15.90
N SER A 29 -14.40 7.46 -16.53
CA SER A 29 -15.51 6.76 -15.83
C SER A 29 -15.03 5.48 -15.12
N ILE A 30 -14.02 4.87 -15.72
CA ILE A 30 -13.43 3.59 -15.36
C ILE A 30 -12.45 3.76 -14.19
N LEU A 31 -11.64 4.83 -14.20
CA LEU A 31 -10.82 5.27 -13.08
C LEU A 31 -11.68 5.64 -11.87
N LYS A 32 -12.80 6.35 -12.04
CA LYS A 32 -13.75 6.63 -10.94
C LYS A 32 -14.25 5.37 -10.24
N ARG A 33 -14.41 4.26 -10.99
CA ARG A 33 -14.95 2.99 -10.47
C ARG A 33 -13.89 2.14 -9.77
N ILE A 34 -12.63 2.16 -10.24
CA ILE A 34 -11.49 1.62 -9.47
C ILE A 34 -11.22 2.47 -8.24
N GLU A 35 -11.27 3.80 -8.35
CA GLU A 35 -11.14 4.72 -7.22
C GLU A 35 -12.25 4.50 -6.19
N SER A 36 -13.49 4.22 -6.63
CA SER A 36 -14.57 3.88 -5.70
C SER A 36 -14.42 2.49 -5.08
N LEU A 37 -13.74 1.55 -5.74
CA LEU A 37 -13.46 0.20 -5.24
C LEU A 37 -12.23 0.14 -4.33
N LEU A 38 -11.22 0.98 -4.59
CA LEU A 38 -9.95 1.01 -3.83
C LEU A 38 -9.89 2.16 -2.82
N ASN A 39 -10.89 3.05 -2.83
CA ASN A 39 -11.06 4.21 -1.96
C ASN A 39 -9.76 5.00 -1.67
N ILE A 40 -8.82 5.09 -2.62
CA ILE A 40 -7.47 5.65 -2.37
C ILE A 40 -7.61 7.14 -2.04
N ASN A 41 -7.50 7.44 -0.75
CA ASN A 41 -7.65 8.79 -0.21
C ASN A 41 -6.33 9.34 0.32
N LYS A 42 -5.38 8.46 0.63
CA LYS A 42 -4.05 8.78 1.15
C LYS A 42 -3.06 7.72 0.68
N ILE A 43 -1.84 8.13 0.38
CA ILE A 43 -0.72 7.28 0.00
C ILE A 43 0.45 7.68 0.89
N VAL A 44 0.96 6.74 1.68
CA VAL A 44 2.12 6.98 2.54
C VAL A 44 3.34 6.33 1.90
N LEU A 45 4.35 7.13 1.59
CA LEU A 45 5.65 6.66 1.12
C LEU A 45 6.53 6.38 2.32
N ILE A 46 7.03 5.14 2.41
CA ILE A 46 7.89 4.65 3.49
C ILE A 46 9.22 4.21 2.88
N PRO A 47 10.39 4.55 3.47
CA PRO A 47 11.67 4.06 2.97
C PRO A 47 11.66 2.53 2.84
N GLU A 48 12.21 1.98 1.76
CA GLU A 48 12.14 0.53 1.50
C GLU A 48 12.67 -0.30 2.68
N GLU A 49 13.79 0.08 3.30
CA GLU A 49 14.31 -0.63 4.48
C GLU A 49 13.35 -0.62 5.67
N VAL A 50 12.64 0.50 5.89
CA VAL A 50 11.68 0.67 6.98
C VAL A 50 10.43 -0.14 6.68
N PHE A 51 9.97 -0.14 5.43
CA PHE A 51 8.84 -0.92 4.96
C PHE A 51 9.07 -2.41 5.19
N ILE A 52 10.19 -2.94 4.68
CA ILE A 52 10.53 -4.36 4.81
C ILE A 52 10.70 -4.74 6.28
N SER A 53 11.58 -4.05 7.02
CA SER A 53 11.89 -4.41 8.41
C SER A 53 10.66 -4.35 9.34
N THR A 54 9.69 -3.50 9.05
CA THR A 54 8.46 -3.40 9.84
C THR A 54 7.52 -4.55 9.56
N LEU A 55 7.37 -4.91 8.29
CA LEU A 55 6.42 -5.92 7.84
C LEU A 55 6.98 -7.35 7.92
N SER A 56 8.27 -7.51 8.19
CA SER A 56 8.87 -8.79 8.59
C SER A 56 8.45 -9.26 10.00
N SER A 57 7.87 -8.38 10.84
CA SER A 57 7.41 -8.75 12.18
C SER A 57 5.97 -9.28 12.15
N SER A 58 5.78 -10.57 12.47
CA SER A 58 4.46 -11.20 12.55
C SER A 58 3.49 -10.48 13.48
N ASN A 59 3.97 -10.01 14.64
CA ASN A 59 3.15 -9.26 15.59
C ASN A 59 2.66 -7.92 15.01
N LYS A 60 3.55 -7.18 14.34
CA LYS A 60 3.17 -5.89 13.72
C LYS A 60 2.18 -6.11 12.57
N MET A 61 2.40 -7.16 11.78
CA MET A 61 1.47 -7.59 10.73
C MET A 61 0.09 -7.91 11.29
N MET A 62 0.02 -8.67 12.39
CA MET A 62 -1.24 -8.98 13.05
C MET A 62 -1.93 -7.74 13.63
N ILE A 63 -1.17 -6.78 14.18
CA ILE A 63 -1.71 -5.49 14.64
C ILE A 63 -2.33 -4.71 13.48
N LEU A 64 -1.60 -4.57 12.36
CA LEU A 64 -2.11 -3.88 11.17
C LEU A 64 -3.35 -4.56 10.59
N ASN A 65 -3.40 -5.90 10.60
CA ASN A 65 -4.58 -6.67 10.19
C ASN A 65 -5.77 -6.55 11.16
N LEU A 66 -5.55 -6.27 12.44
CA LEU A 66 -6.64 -5.94 13.37
C LEU A 66 -7.16 -4.53 13.09
N LEU A 67 -6.24 -3.58 12.90
CA LEU A 67 -6.57 -2.18 12.63
C LEU A 67 -7.19 -1.95 11.25
N SER A 68 -6.94 -2.85 10.27
CA SER A 68 -7.64 -2.83 8.98
C SER A 68 -9.13 -3.08 9.11
N ARG A 69 -9.62 -3.56 10.26
CA ARG A 69 -11.06 -3.77 10.51
C ARG A 69 -11.69 -2.63 11.29
N GLY A 70 -10.91 -1.59 11.57
CA GLY A 70 -11.34 -0.41 12.29
C GLY A 70 -10.47 -0.09 13.51
N PRO A 71 -10.75 1.07 14.15
CA PRO A 71 -9.88 1.60 15.18
C PRO A 71 -9.97 0.82 16.49
N LEU A 72 -8.84 0.63 17.17
CA LEU A 72 -8.77 -0.15 18.41
C LEU A 72 -7.90 0.51 19.48
N LYS A 73 -8.22 0.24 20.75
CA LYS A 73 -7.35 0.54 21.89
C LYS A 73 -6.25 -0.52 22.02
N ALA A 74 -5.12 -0.12 22.60
CA ALA A 74 -4.02 -1.04 22.92
C ALA A 74 -4.48 -2.25 23.78
N SER A 75 -5.45 -2.06 24.66
CA SER A 75 -6.02 -3.15 25.48
C SER A 75 -6.80 -4.18 24.67
N GLU A 76 -7.48 -3.75 23.61
CA GLU A 76 -8.27 -4.62 22.74
C GLU A 76 -7.31 -5.44 21.86
N ILE A 77 -6.30 -4.79 21.29
CA ILE A 77 -5.23 -5.44 20.53
C ILE A 77 -4.51 -6.49 21.40
N ALA A 78 -4.14 -6.14 22.63
CA ALA A 78 -3.47 -7.07 23.56
C ALA A 78 -4.32 -8.31 23.85
N ARG A 79 -5.64 -8.12 24.02
CA ARG A 79 -6.58 -9.22 24.25
C ARG A 79 -6.71 -10.11 23.02
N SER A 80 -6.87 -9.52 21.84
CA SER A 80 -7.02 -10.24 20.57
C SER A 80 -5.78 -11.07 20.21
N LEU A 81 -4.58 -10.51 20.45
CA LEU A 81 -3.31 -11.17 20.14
C LEU A 81 -2.76 -12.03 21.29
N LYS A 82 -3.42 -12.02 22.47
CA LYS A 82 -2.96 -12.72 23.68
C LYS A 82 -1.51 -12.40 24.07
N ILE A 83 -1.11 -11.14 23.92
CA ILE A 83 0.22 -10.63 24.30
C ILE A 83 0.11 -9.52 25.35
N SER A 84 1.22 -9.20 26.03
CA SER A 84 1.20 -8.18 27.09
C SER A 84 0.91 -6.78 26.54
N ARG A 85 0.21 -5.97 27.33
CA ARG A 85 -0.08 -4.56 26.98
C ARG A 85 1.19 -3.75 26.74
N SER A 86 2.24 -3.99 27.52
CA SER A 86 3.54 -3.31 27.35
C SER A 86 4.17 -3.61 25.99
N LEU A 87 4.09 -4.87 25.53
CA LEU A 87 4.59 -5.27 24.21
C LEU A 87 3.75 -4.65 23.08
N VAL A 88 2.44 -4.60 23.24
CA VAL A 88 1.55 -3.89 22.29
C VAL A 88 1.91 -2.42 22.18
N TYR A 89 2.10 -1.71 23.31
CA TYR A 89 2.51 -0.30 23.28
C TYR A 89 3.85 -0.09 22.59
N LYS A 90 4.81 -1.01 22.77
CA LYS A 90 6.08 -0.98 22.04
C LYS A 90 5.85 -1.07 20.53
N TYR A 91 5.09 -2.06 20.06
CA TYR A 91 4.82 -2.22 18.62
C TYR A 91 4.01 -1.07 18.04
N LEU A 92 2.99 -0.57 18.75
CA LEU A 92 2.19 0.56 18.30
C LEU A 92 3.04 1.83 18.17
N ARG A 93 3.94 2.08 19.13
CA ARG A 93 4.88 3.21 19.05
C ARG A 93 5.74 3.10 17.80
N GLU A 94 6.35 1.95 17.56
CA GLU A 94 7.20 1.74 16.37
C GLU A 94 6.41 1.88 15.06
N LEU A 95 5.16 1.41 15.01
CA LEU A 95 4.29 1.56 13.83
C LEU A 95 3.86 3.02 13.61
N GLU A 96 3.60 3.76 14.68
CA GLU A 96 3.20 5.16 14.65
C GLU A 96 4.36 6.05 14.19
N GLU A 97 5.55 5.85 14.78
CA GLU A 97 6.78 6.55 14.40
C GLU A 97 7.12 6.34 12.91
N LYS A 98 6.95 5.12 12.41
CA LYS A 98 7.20 4.76 11.01
C LYS A 98 6.05 5.14 10.06
N GLY A 99 4.96 5.70 10.59
CA GLY A 99 3.86 6.24 9.81
C GLY A 99 2.87 5.22 9.25
N PHE A 100 2.83 4.00 9.78
CA PHE A 100 1.82 3.00 9.42
C PHE A 100 0.49 3.22 10.14
N ILE A 101 0.52 3.84 11.32
CA ILE A 101 -0.67 4.08 12.12
C ILE A 101 -0.65 5.50 12.69
N GLU A 102 -1.81 5.96 13.14
CA GLU A 102 -2.01 7.24 13.82
C GLU A 102 -2.85 7.00 15.08
N LYS A 103 -2.60 7.78 16.14
CA LYS A 103 -3.40 7.74 17.37
C LYS A 103 -4.33 8.94 17.44
N ILE A 104 -5.64 8.69 17.50
CA ILE A 104 -6.69 9.72 17.55
C ILE A 104 -7.60 9.40 18.72
N ASN A 105 -7.78 10.34 19.65
CA ASN A 105 -8.67 10.18 20.81
C ASN A 105 -8.45 8.88 21.62
N GLY A 106 -7.20 8.41 21.69
CA GLY A 106 -6.84 7.18 22.41
C GLY A 106 -7.07 5.87 21.64
N LEU A 107 -7.57 5.95 20.41
CA LEU A 107 -7.71 4.84 19.48
C LEU A 107 -6.56 4.87 18.46
N TYR A 108 -6.13 3.71 18.02
CA TYR A 108 -5.15 3.56 16.95
C TYR A 108 -5.88 3.27 15.65
N HIS A 109 -5.44 3.93 14.58
CA HIS A 109 -5.99 3.86 13.23
C HIS A 109 -4.87 3.56 12.26
N VAL A 110 -5.16 2.91 11.14
CA VAL A 110 -4.20 2.88 10.03
C VAL A 110 -4.04 4.30 9.49
N ALA A 111 -2.80 4.71 9.19
CA ALA A 111 -2.54 6.08 8.75
C ALA A 111 -3.04 6.35 7.32
N SER A 112 -3.23 5.30 6.54
CA SER A 112 -3.50 5.31 5.11
C SER A 112 -4.05 3.95 4.67
N ASN A 113 -4.75 3.94 3.53
CA ASN A 113 -5.13 2.71 2.86
C ASN A 113 -4.10 2.22 1.83
N VAL A 114 -3.13 3.06 1.46
CA VAL A 114 -2.01 2.67 0.59
C VAL A 114 -0.68 3.07 1.23
N TYR A 115 0.26 2.12 1.28
CA TYR A 115 1.65 2.33 1.66
C TYR A 115 2.56 1.83 0.55
N ILE A 116 3.59 2.61 0.21
CA ILE A 116 4.52 2.28 -0.87
C ILE A 116 5.96 2.49 -0.40
N GLY A 117 6.79 1.47 -0.62
CA GLY A 117 8.24 1.56 -0.46
C GLY A 117 8.84 2.61 -1.39
N TYR A 118 9.81 3.39 -0.95
CA TYR A 118 10.57 4.26 -1.83
C TYR A 118 12.06 4.28 -1.52
N ARG A 119 12.85 4.65 -2.54
CA ARG A 119 14.28 4.94 -2.45
C ARG A 119 14.56 6.36 -2.91
N LEU A 120 15.58 6.99 -2.34
CA LEU A 120 16.07 8.29 -2.80
C LEU A 120 17.29 8.11 -3.69
N TYR A 121 17.36 8.92 -4.73
CA TYR A 121 18.51 9.03 -5.60
C TYR A 121 18.84 10.50 -5.79
N GLU A 122 20.12 10.82 -5.94
CA GLU A 122 20.54 12.13 -6.38
C GLU A 122 21.00 12.04 -7.83
N ARG A 123 20.46 12.91 -8.69
CA ARG A 123 20.83 12.99 -10.10
C ARG A 123 20.78 14.44 -10.55
N ASN A 124 21.86 14.96 -11.12
CA ASN A 124 21.92 16.32 -11.65
C ASN A 124 21.49 17.42 -10.63
N ASN A 125 21.89 17.31 -9.35
CA ASN A 125 21.42 18.16 -8.22
C ASN A 125 19.91 18.06 -7.92
N GLU A 126 19.22 17.05 -8.45
CA GLU A 126 17.82 16.76 -8.12
C GLU A 126 17.74 15.55 -7.18
N ILE A 127 16.85 15.62 -6.19
CA ILE A 127 16.48 14.46 -5.39
C ILE A 127 15.32 13.76 -6.10
N ILE A 128 15.55 12.52 -6.51
CA ILE A 128 14.55 11.65 -7.13
C ILE A 128 14.02 10.67 -6.09
N ILE A 129 12.72 10.74 -5.82
CA ILE A 129 12.00 9.72 -5.04
C ILE A 129 11.57 8.63 -6.01
N LYS A 130 12.17 7.44 -5.89
CA LYS A 130 11.79 6.25 -6.66
C LYS A 130 10.83 5.39 -5.86
N MET A 131 9.57 5.33 -6.26
CA MET A 131 8.58 4.46 -5.62
C MET A 131 8.69 3.02 -6.16
N SER A 132 8.66 2.03 -5.28
CA SER A 132 8.71 0.61 -5.66
C SER A 132 7.35 0.11 -6.13
N SER A 133 7.31 -0.60 -7.25
CA SER A 133 6.08 -1.24 -7.74
C SER A 133 5.72 -2.54 -7.00
N ASP A 134 6.63 -3.03 -6.16
CA ASP A 134 6.61 -4.36 -5.54
C ASP A 134 6.71 -4.34 -4.01
N LYS A 135 6.71 -3.15 -3.40
CA LYS A 135 6.71 -2.96 -1.94
C LYS A 135 5.49 -2.13 -1.59
N ILE A 136 4.34 -2.78 -1.61
CA ILE A 136 3.04 -2.12 -1.47
C ILE A 136 2.24 -2.84 -0.41
N ALA A 137 1.68 -2.07 0.51
CA ALA A 137 0.65 -2.55 1.41
C ALA A 137 -0.64 -1.79 1.13
N TYR A 138 -1.75 -2.52 1.04
CA TYR A 138 -3.08 -1.94 0.85
C TYR A 138 -3.99 -2.43 1.96
N ILE A 139 -4.77 -1.49 2.50
CA ILE A 139 -5.75 -1.72 3.55
C ILE A 139 -7.12 -1.32 3.03
N ASP A 140 -8.08 -2.22 3.13
CA ASP A 140 -9.48 -1.94 2.87
C ASP A 140 -10.25 -2.02 4.18
N GLU A 141 -10.64 -0.87 4.73
CA GLU A 141 -11.40 -0.84 5.99
C GLU A 141 -12.84 -1.34 5.84
N ILE A 142 -13.42 -1.22 4.64
CA ILE A 142 -14.81 -1.63 4.37
C ILE A 142 -14.91 -3.14 4.44
N TYR A 143 -13.93 -3.83 3.85
CA TYR A 143 -13.90 -5.28 3.77
C TYR A 143 -12.93 -5.94 4.75
N GLY A 144 -12.22 -5.15 5.57
CA GLY A 144 -11.22 -5.62 6.53
C GLY A 144 -10.00 -6.28 5.88
N ILE A 145 -9.65 -5.88 4.65
CA ILE A 145 -8.59 -6.51 3.86
C ILE A 145 -7.26 -5.87 4.23
N PHE A 146 -6.24 -6.69 4.43
CA PHE A 146 -4.86 -6.23 4.45
C PHE A 146 -4.01 -7.18 3.61
N PHE A 147 -3.37 -6.67 2.57
CA PHE A 147 -2.36 -7.44 1.84
C PHE A 147 -1.10 -6.62 1.63
N ILE A 148 0.02 -7.36 1.55
CA ILE A 148 1.34 -6.80 1.38
C ILE A 148 2.04 -7.56 0.26
N THR A 149 2.70 -6.81 -0.60
CA THR A 149 3.63 -7.32 -1.60
C THR A 149 5.03 -6.84 -1.22
N ILE A 150 6.00 -7.75 -1.14
CA ILE A 150 7.43 -7.46 -1.02
C ILE A 150 8.16 -8.31 -2.07
N GLY A 151 8.46 -7.72 -3.23
CA GLY A 151 9.06 -8.46 -4.34
C GLY A 151 8.13 -9.51 -4.93
N LYS A 152 8.65 -10.72 -5.18
CA LYS A 152 7.85 -11.88 -5.64
C LYS A 152 7.21 -12.65 -4.47
N ASP A 153 7.67 -12.41 -3.25
CA ASP A 153 7.16 -13.06 -2.07
C ASP A 153 5.90 -12.32 -1.60
N LEU A 154 4.76 -13.01 -1.70
CA LEU A 154 3.58 -12.58 -0.97
C LEU A 154 3.70 -13.13 0.44
N ILE A 155 3.61 -12.28 1.47
CA ILE A 155 3.26 -12.76 2.81
C ILE A 155 1.73 -12.90 2.79
N PRO A 156 1.18 -14.10 2.56
CA PRO A 156 -0.22 -14.24 2.26
C PRO A 156 -0.98 -14.20 3.58
N LEU A 157 -1.58 -13.06 3.89
CA LEU A 157 -2.77 -13.07 4.75
C LEU A 157 -4.02 -13.53 3.95
N CYS A 158 -3.89 -13.69 2.62
CA CYS A 158 -4.97 -14.10 1.73
C CYS A 158 -5.35 -15.58 1.82
N GLY A 159 -4.48 -16.46 2.38
CA GLY A 159 -4.75 -17.89 2.47
C GLY A 159 -5.91 -18.25 3.42
N GLU A 160 -6.18 -17.40 4.41
CA GLU A 160 -7.27 -17.56 5.39
C GLU A 160 -8.38 -16.50 5.20
N CYS A 161 -8.39 -15.85 4.03
CA CYS A 161 -9.28 -14.71 3.79
C CYS A 161 -10.69 -15.18 3.40
N ILE A 162 -11.67 -14.89 4.26
CA ILE A 162 -13.10 -15.24 4.08
C ILE A 162 -13.68 -14.66 2.77
N ILE A 163 -13.07 -13.60 2.22
CA ILE A 163 -13.54 -12.93 1.00
C ILE A 163 -12.68 -13.24 -0.25
N TYR A 164 -11.79 -14.24 -0.19
CA TYR A 164 -10.91 -14.64 -1.30
C TYR A 164 -11.65 -14.82 -2.64
N GLU A 165 -12.82 -15.47 -2.62
CA GLU A 165 -13.64 -15.67 -3.81
C GLU A 165 -14.23 -14.37 -4.37
N SER A 166 -14.66 -13.45 -3.50
CA SER A 166 -15.19 -12.15 -3.91
C SER A 166 -14.10 -11.26 -4.48
N CYS A 167 -12.91 -11.25 -3.88
CA CYS A 167 -11.73 -10.59 -4.42
C CYS A 167 -11.36 -11.16 -5.81
N ASN A 168 -11.41 -12.48 -5.99
CA ASN A 168 -11.16 -13.11 -7.30
C ASN A 168 -12.17 -12.67 -8.36
N LYS A 169 -13.47 -12.60 -8.04
CA LYS A 169 -14.50 -12.14 -8.99
C LYS A 169 -14.29 -10.69 -9.42
N ILE A 170 -14.01 -9.79 -8.47
CA ILE A 170 -13.72 -8.38 -8.74
C ILE A 170 -12.46 -8.27 -9.62
N LEU A 171 -11.44 -9.06 -9.31
CA LEU A 171 -10.20 -9.11 -10.09
C LEU A 171 -10.42 -9.63 -11.50
N ASP A 172 -11.19 -10.70 -11.69
CA ASP A 172 -11.50 -11.22 -13.03
C ASP A 172 -12.23 -10.18 -13.89
N GLU A 173 -13.11 -9.39 -13.27
CA GLU A 173 -13.80 -8.30 -13.96
C GLU A 173 -12.81 -7.20 -14.39
N ILE A 174 -11.89 -6.81 -13.50
CA ILE A 174 -10.83 -5.84 -13.81
C ILE A 174 -9.89 -6.40 -14.90
N VAL A 175 -9.36 -7.60 -14.74
CA VAL A 175 -8.44 -8.23 -15.71
C VAL A 175 -9.04 -8.30 -17.11
N ARG A 176 -10.30 -8.77 -17.23
CA ARG A 176 -11.02 -8.80 -18.51
C ARG A 176 -11.22 -7.40 -19.09
N ARG A 177 -11.65 -6.45 -18.27
CA ARG A 177 -12.00 -5.08 -18.73
C ARG A 177 -10.79 -4.27 -19.19
N TYR A 178 -9.64 -4.44 -18.55
CA TYR A 178 -8.41 -3.69 -18.88
C TYR A 178 -7.45 -4.45 -19.80
N LYS A 179 -7.82 -5.65 -20.26
CA LYS A 179 -6.96 -6.53 -21.09
C LYS A 179 -5.56 -6.70 -20.52
N ILE A 180 -5.46 -6.70 -19.19
CA ILE A 180 -4.19 -6.89 -18.50
C ILE A 180 -3.87 -8.38 -18.61
N LYS A 181 -2.69 -8.72 -19.14
CA LYS A 181 -2.18 -10.08 -19.02
C LYS A 181 -1.72 -10.28 -17.58
N ILE A 182 -2.36 -11.22 -16.89
CA ILE A 182 -1.96 -11.65 -15.55
C ILE A 182 -1.91 -13.16 -15.58
N ASP A 183 -0.81 -13.74 -15.10
CA ASP A 183 -0.70 -15.18 -14.95
C ASP A 183 -1.79 -15.69 -14.01
N LYS A 184 -2.42 -16.80 -14.40
CA LYS A 184 -3.55 -17.38 -13.65
C LYS A 184 -3.13 -17.89 -12.28
N ASP A 185 -1.86 -18.23 -12.12
CA ASP A 185 -1.28 -18.81 -10.90
C ASP A 185 -0.84 -17.75 -9.86
N ILE A 186 -1.09 -16.47 -10.14
CA ILE A 186 -0.75 -15.36 -9.27
C ILE A 186 -1.88 -15.09 -8.25
N LEU A 187 -1.50 -14.91 -6.99
CA LEU A 187 -2.42 -14.59 -5.89
C LEU A 187 -3.20 -13.28 -6.15
N PRO A 188 -4.49 -13.22 -5.79
CA PRO A 188 -5.34 -12.03 -5.91
C PRO A 188 -4.70 -10.73 -5.47
N ALA A 189 -4.08 -10.73 -4.29
CA ALA A 189 -3.40 -9.58 -3.71
C ALA A 189 -2.34 -8.99 -4.66
N TYR A 190 -1.54 -9.82 -5.32
CA TYR A 190 -0.53 -9.34 -6.27
C TYR A 190 -1.17 -8.65 -7.47
N LYS A 191 -2.33 -9.15 -7.94
CA LYS A 191 -3.08 -8.51 -9.03
C LYS A 191 -3.57 -7.13 -8.61
N ILE A 192 -4.13 -7.02 -7.40
CA ILE A 192 -4.60 -5.73 -6.86
C ILE A 192 -3.42 -4.77 -6.67
N SER A 193 -2.30 -5.22 -6.09
CA SER A 193 -1.08 -4.41 -5.96
C SER A 193 -0.63 -3.84 -7.31
N LYS A 194 -0.61 -4.68 -8.37
CA LYS A 194 -0.25 -4.24 -9.73
C LYS A 194 -1.19 -3.16 -10.25
N ILE A 195 -2.50 -3.32 -10.05
CA ILE A 195 -3.51 -2.33 -10.44
C ILE A 195 -3.32 -1.01 -9.68
N ILE A 196 -3.06 -1.08 -8.37
CA ILE A 196 -2.78 0.09 -7.51
C ILE A 196 -1.53 0.83 -8.03
N SER A 197 -0.41 0.12 -8.22
CA SER A 197 0.83 0.68 -8.74
C SER A 197 0.61 1.44 -10.05
N GLU A 198 -0.05 0.81 -11.02
CA GLU A 198 -0.28 1.42 -12.34
C GLU A 198 -1.24 2.62 -12.26
N ASN A 199 -2.26 2.56 -11.39
CA ASN A 199 -3.15 3.70 -11.16
C ASN A 199 -2.39 4.90 -10.59
N ILE A 200 -1.55 4.66 -9.57
CA ILE A 200 -0.75 5.70 -8.92
C ILE A 200 0.26 6.28 -9.90
N ARG A 201 0.96 5.44 -10.67
CA ARG A 201 1.90 5.85 -11.72
C ARG A 201 1.28 6.83 -12.70
N LYS A 202 0.12 6.49 -13.25
CA LYS A 202 -0.58 7.30 -14.25
C LYS A 202 -1.12 8.60 -13.69
N ASN A 203 -1.55 8.59 -12.43
CA ASN A 203 -2.22 9.72 -11.80
C ASN A 203 -1.34 10.44 -10.77
N ILE A 204 -0.02 10.22 -10.78
CA ILE A 204 0.89 10.71 -9.74
C ILE A 204 0.80 12.23 -9.57
N ARG A 205 0.72 12.98 -10.68
CA ARG A 205 0.56 14.45 -10.66
C ARG A 205 -0.72 14.89 -9.94
N ARG A 206 -1.81 14.15 -10.12
CA ARG A 206 -3.12 14.41 -9.49
C ARG A 206 -3.08 14.08 -8.00
N TYR A 207 -2.42 12.99 -7.61
CA TYR A 207 -2.26 12.62 -6.20
C TYR A 207 -1.38 13.62 -5.45
N LEU A 208 -0.31 14.11 -6.08
CA LEU A 208 0.54 15.16 -5.53
C LEU A 208 -0.22 16.49 -5.39
N SER A 209 -0.91 16.94 -6.44
CA SER A 209 -1.61 18.23 -6.41
C SER A 209 -2.75 18.29 -5.40
N ARG A 210 -3.30 17.13 -5.02
CA ARG A 210 -4.34 16.99 -3.98
C ARG A 210 -3.77 16.75 -2.58
N GLY A 211 -2.46 16.66 -2.43
CA GLY A 211 -1.81 16.39 -1.14
C GLY A 211 -2.07 14.97 -0.60
N TYR A 212 -2.41 14.01 -1.46
CA TYR A 212 -2.70 12.63 -1.03
C TYR A 212 -1.43 11.85 -0.70
N ILE A 213 -0.27 12.33 -1.16
CA ILE A 213 1.02 11.67 -0.93
C ILE A 213 1.69 12.28 0.29
N MET A 214 1.93 11.44 1.30
CA MET A 214 2.73 11.78 2.47
C MET A 214 4.06 11.05 2.44
N LEU A 215 5.15 11.80 2.54
CA LEU A 215 6.49 11.25 2.67
C LEU A 215 6.84 11.08 4.15
N LYS A 216 7.10 9.84 4.60
CA LYS A 216 7.63 9.57 5.93
C LYS A 216 9.15 9.44 5.85
N ARG A 217 9.83 10.05 6.82
CA ARG A 217 11.29 10.00 6.96
C ARG A 217 11.69 8.82 7.83
#